data_AF-A9FM42-F1
#
_entry.id   AF-A9FM42-F1
#
_cell.length_a   1.000
_cell.length_b   1.000
_cell.length_c   1.000
_cell.angle_alpha   90.00
_cell.angle_beta   90.00
_cell.angle_gamma   90.00
#
_symmetry.space_group_name_H-M   'P 1'
#
loop_
_entity.id
_entity.type
_entity.pdbx_description
1 polymer ?
#
loop_
_entity_poly.entity_id
_entity_poly.type
_entity_poly.pdbx_seq_one_letter_code
_entity_poly.pdbx_strand_id
1 'polypeptide(L)'
;MTRRLLLLAAAGAAAALLAWGALARWRDGSPSLGAACAAAAAIALLVLLGGAVRRRFAARPGRSWRQAPAAPRLPRTGQPAARPAERALTPPTELDDPRIIYAFAAQAVGQSLAWEGSYKAAAASLRDVPRDWIPPQVRVLVMSNLAQWQLCAGDIESARRLLPDLDEERAPASVRPLVRGARAAVLVRTGDVEGALSLIGLRDGEREEPTEVRQRYRITRAHALTALGEPAAARAELRRVVDDVGVDELCRWIPAGGPARAAMIELIDEG
;
A
#
# COMPACT_ATOMS: atom_id res chain seq x y z
N MET A 1 10.20 -29.36 -2.84
CA MET A 1 10.52 -28.53 -4.03
C MET A 1 9.26 -27.92 -4.66
N THR A 2 8.29 -27.45 -3.87
CA THR A 2 6.91 -27.23 -4.37
C THR A 2 6.33 -25.84 -4.06
N ARG A 3 6.65 -25.22 -2.92
CA ARG A 3 6.11 -23.88 -2.56
C ARG A 3 6.72 -22.71 -3.35
N ARG A 4 8.02 -22.77 -3.66
CA ARG A 4 8.73 -21.71 -4.41
C ARG A 4 8.37 -21.67 -5.90
N LEU A 5 8.09 -22.83 -6.50
CA LEU A 5 7.63 -22.91 -7.89
C LEU A 5 6.19 -22.39 -8.02
N LEU A 6 5.32 -22.68 -7.04
CA LEU A 6 3.97 -22.12 -6.97
C LEU A 6 3.97 -20.59 -6.85
N LEU A 7 4.86 -20.02 -6.02
CA LEU A 7 4.99 -18.57 -5.87
C LEU A 7 5.53 -17.89 -7.13
N LEU A 8 6.48 -18.52 -7.83
CA LEU A 8 6.97 -18.02 -9.12
C LEU A 8 5.92 -18.14 -10.22
N ALA A 9 5.12 -19.21 -10.21
CA ALA A 9 4.00 -19.37 -11.13
C ALA A 9 2.89 -18.34 -10.87
N ALA A 10 2.58 -18.05 -9.61
CA ALA A 10 1.61 -17.03 -9.22
C ALA A 10 2.09 -15.61 -9.59
N ALA A 11 3.36 -15.30 -9.36
CA ALA A 11 3.95 -14.03 -9.78
C ALA A 11 4.00 -13.87 -11.31
N GLY A 12 4.29 -14.95 -12.04
CA GLY A 12 4.24 -14.98 -13.50
C GLY A 12 2.82 -14.82 -14.05
N ALA A 13 1.83 -15.45 -13.41
CA ALA A 13 0.43 -15.30 -13.77
C ALA A 13 -0.09 -13.88 -13.51
N ALA A 14 0.30 -13.26 -12.38
CA ALA A 14 -0.04 -11.88 -12.08
C ALA A 14 0.59 -10.91 -13.09
N ALA A 15 1.85 -11.12 -13.48
CA ALA A 15 2.51 -10.31 -14.50
C ALA A 15 1.84 -10.47 -15.89
N ALA A 16 1.41 -11.69 -16.25
CA ALA A 16 0.69 -11.95 -17.49
C ALA A 16 -0.71 -11.30 -17.52
N LEU A 17 -1.44 -11.32 -16.39
CA LEU A 17 -2.74 -10.65 -16.26
C LEU A 17 -2.61 -9.13 -16.35
N LEU A 18 -1.58 -8.55 -15.72
CA LEU A 18 -1.29 -7.12 -15.83
C LEU A 18 -0.89 -6.72 -17.26
N ALA A 19 -0.10 -7.54 -17.95
CA ALA A 19 0.26 -7.32 -19.35
C ALA A 19 -0.95 -7.43 -20.29
N TRP A 20 -1.86 -8.37 -20.04
CA TRP A 20 -3.10 -8.53 -20.81
C TRP A 20 -4.07 -7.36 -20.60
N GLY A 21 -4.24 -6.91 -19.36
CA GLY A 21 -5.03 -5.72 -19.03
C GLY A 21 -4.46 -4.43 -19.63
N ALA A 22 -3.12 -4.32 -19.71
CA ALA A 22 -2.45 -3.22 -20.40
C ALA A 22 -2.76 -3.24 -21.92
N LEU A 23 -2.75 -4.42 -22.55
CA LEU A 23 -3.01 -4.57 -23.98
C LEU A 23 -4.45 -4.20 -24.36
N ALA A 24 -5.44 -4.61 -23.54
CA ALA A 24 -6.84 -4.28 -23.74
C ALA A 24 -7.10 -2.77 -23.61
N ARG A 25 -6.51 -2.11 -22.60
CA ARG A 25 -6.68 -0.67 -22.38
C ARG A 25 -5.92 0.20 -23.38
N TRP A 26 -4.86 -0.33 -24.01
CA TRP A 26 -4.17 0.33 -25.12
C TRP A 26 -5.02 0.32 -26.41
N ARG A 27 -5.84 -0.71 -26.59
CA ARG A 27 -6.77 -0.83 -27.71
C ARG A 27 -8.00 0.08 -27.56
N ASP A 28 -8.47 0.29 -26.33
CA ASP A 28 -9.75 0.96 -26.04
C ASP A 28 -9.64 2.41 -25.49
N GLY A 29 -8.49 3.08 -25.65
CA GLY A 29 -8.49 4.55 -25.75
C GLY A 29 -7.87 5.38 -24.62
N SER A 30 -7.01 4.82 -23.75
CA SER A 30 -6.21 5.66 -22.83
C SER A 30 -4.72 5.30 -22.84
N PRO A 31 -3.91 5.93 -23.70
CA PRO A 31 -2.49 5.58 -23.89
C PRO A 31 -1.63 5.82 -22.64
N SER A 32 -2.01 6.75 -21.76
CA SER A 32 -1.34 7.01 -20.48
C SER A 32 -1.53 5.88 -19.46
N LEU A 33 -2.73 5.28 -19.41
CA LEU A 33 -3.04 4.13 -18.54
C LEU A 33 -2.37 2.84 -19.06
N GLY A 34 -2.33 2.66 -20.37
CA GLY A 34 -1.57 1.57 -21.00
C GLY A 34 -0.07 1.68 -20.71
N ALA A 35 0.50 2.89 -20.76
CA ALA A 35 1.91 3.14 -20.45
C ALA A 35 2.25 2.87 -18.98
N ALA A 36 1.40 3.26 -18.03
CA ALA A 36 1.61 3.00 -16.61
C ALA A 36 1.54 1.48 -16.28
N CYS A 37 0.57 0.76 -16.85
CA CYS A 37 0.46 -0.68 -16.67
C CYS A 37 1.61 -1.44 -17.36
N ALA A 38 2.04 -0.99 -18.54
CA ALA A 38 3.21 -1.54 -19.24
C ALA A 38 4.50 -1.28 -18.46
N ALA A 39 4.66 -0.12 -17.83
CA ALA A 39 5.81 0.18 -16.96
C ALA A 39 5.81 -0.72 -15.72
N ALA A 40 4.66 -0.91 -15.06
CA ALA A 40 4.54 -1.80 -13.91
C ALA A 40 4.84 -3.27 -14.29
N ALA A 41 4.31 -3.74 -15.42
CA ALA A 41 4.57 -5.08 -15.95
C ALA A 41 6.05 -5.25 -16.35
N ALA A 42 6.66 -4.24 -16.99
CA ALA A 42 8.06 -4.25 -17.37
C ALA A 42 8.99 -4.26 -16.15
N ILE A 43 8.68 -3.48 -15.11
CA ILE A 43 9.44 -3.49 -13.85
C ILE A 43 9.32 -4.87 -13.18
N ALA A 44 8.12 -5.45 -13.11
CA ALA A 44 7.93 -6.79 -12.58
C ALA A 44 8.71 -7.86 -13.38
N LEU A 45 8.69 -7.77 -14.72
CA LEU A 45 9.44 -8.67 -15.59
C LEU A 45 10.96 -8.48 -15.45
N LEU A 46 11.45 -7.25 -15.32
CA LEU A 46 12.87 -6.94 -15.13
C LEU A 46 13.38 -7.43 -13.78
N VAL A 47 12.57 -7.36 -12.72
CA VAL A 47 12.90 -7.95 -11.42
C VAL A 47 12.96 -9.49 -11.51
N LEU A 48 12.00 -10.12 -12.20
CA LEU A 48 11.99 -11.56 -12.43
C LEU A 48 13.17 -12.03 -13.30
N LEU A 49 13.47 -11.31 -14.38
CA LEU A 49 14.58 -11.59 -15.29
C LEU A 49 15.93 -11.28 -14.65
N GLY A 50 16.05 -10.20 -13.89
CA GLY A 50 17.26 -9.84 -13.13
C GLY A 50 17.61 -10.92 -12.10
N GLY A 51 16.60 -11.46 -11.42
CA GLY A 51 16.75 -12.62 -10.53
C GLY A 51 17.18 -13.89 -11.25
N ALA A 52 16.71 -14.12 -12.49
CA ALA A 52 17.10 -15.28 -13.31
C ALA A 52 18.51 -15.15 -13.90
N VAL A 53 18.90 -13.94 -14.33
CA VAL A 53 20.23 -13.65 -14.90
C VAL A 53 21.31 -13.73 -13.81
N ARG A 54 21.07 -13.17 -12.62
CA ARG A 54 22.02 -13.29 -11.49
C ARG A 54 22.23 -14.74 -11.04
N ARG A 55 21.18 -15.57 -11.06
CA ARG A 55 21.31 -17.02 -10.79
C ARG A 55 22.14 -17.74 -11.85
N ARG A 56 22.05 -17.33 -13.12
CA ARG A 56 22.90 -17.87 -14.20
C ARG A 56 24.37 -17.45 -14.06
N PHE A 57 24.66 -16.26 -13.54
CA PHE A 57 26.02 -15.81 -13.28
C PHE A 57 26.63 -16.42 -12.01
N ALA A 58 25.84 -16.62 -10.95
CA ALA A 58 26.30 -17.34 -9.75
C ALA A 58 26.49 -18.85 -9.99
N ALA A 59 25.81 -19.42 -10.99
CA ALA A 59 25.97 -20.82 -11.39
C ALA A 59 27.08 -21.06 -12.43
N ARG A 60 27.82 -20.03 -12.87
CA ARG A 60 29.03 -20.23 -13.68
C ARG A 60 30.21 -20.51 -12.74
N PRO A 61 30.85 -21.69 -12.79
CA PRO A 61 32.03 -21.96 -11.99
C PRO A 61 33.19 -21.13 -12.55
N GLY A 62 33.55 -20.06 -11.85
CA GLY A 62 34.80 -19.34 -12.07
C GLY A 62 35.97 -20.26 -11.71
N ARG A 63 36.80 -20.61 -12.70
CA ARG A 63 38.11 -21.21 -12.48
C ARG A 63 38.98 -20.23 -11.71
N SER A 64 39.40 -20.59 -10.50
CA SER A 64 40.62 -20.06 -9.90
C SER A 64 41.45 -21.23 -9.37
N TRP A 65 42.74 -21.17 -9.69
CA TRP A 65 43.77 -22.17 -9.49
C TRP A 65 44.42 -22.07 -8.09
N ARG A 66 44.79 -23.24 -7.53
CA ARG A 66 45.79 -23.52 -6.47
C ARG A 66 45.60 -22.92 -5.06
N GLN A 67 45.34 -23.80 -4.08
CA GLN A 67 46.35 -24.35 -3.15
C GLN A 67 45.83 -25.59 -2.37
N ALA A 68 46.77 -26.36 -1.80
CA ALA A 68 46.83 -27.81 -1.52
C ALA A 68 45.97 -28.39 -0.35
N PRO A 69 45.90 -29.74 -0.18
CA PRO A 69 44.89 -30.45 0.62
C PRO A 69 45.35 -30.90 2.02
N ALA A 70 44.40 -31.01 2.97
CA ALA A 70 44.37 -31.92 4.14
C ALA A 70 43.13 -31.55 5.00
N ALA A 71 42.35 -32.41 5.66
CA ALA A 71 42.32 -33.85 5.96
C ALA A 71 40.84 -34.24 6.29
N PRO A 72 40.43 -35.53 6.24
CA PRO A 72 39.05 -35.92 6.48
C PRO A 72 38.72 -35.89 7.99
N ARG A 73 37.67 -35.18 8.39
CA ARG A 73 37.09 -35.28 9.74
C ARG A 73 35.78 -36.07 9.68
N LEU A 74 35.75 -37.13 10.49
CA LEU A 74 34.66 -38.09 10.69
C LEU A 74 33.34 -37.41 11.14
N PRO A 75 32.18 -38.03 10.85
CA PRO A 75 30.87 -37.47 11.20
C PRO A 75 30.61 -37.64 12.70
N ARG A 76 30.38 -36.52 13.41
CA ARG A 76 29.80 -36.55 14.76
C ARG A 76 28.28 -36.56 14.64
N THR A 77 27.72 -37.71 14.91
CA THR A 77 26.31 -37.98 15.21
C THR A 77 25.81 -37.15 16.40
N GLY A 78 24.56 -36.68 16.30
CA GLY A 78 23.75 -36.30 17.46
C GLY A 78 23.66 -34.80 17.74
N GLN A 79 22.92 -34.07 16.90
CA GLN A 79 22.25 -32.84 17.34
C GLN A 79 20.75 -33.00 17.04
N PRO A 80 19.86 -32.89 18.03
CA PRO A 80 18.42 -32.98 17.78
C PRO A 80 18.02 -31.86 16.83
N ALA A 81 17.29 -32.21 15.78
CA ALA A 81 16.78 -31.29 14.78
C ALA A 81 15.99 -30.17 15.48
N ALA A 82 16.56 -28.97 15.53
CA ALA A 82 15.83 -27.77 15.89
C ALA A 82 14.58 -27.69 15.01
N ARG A 83 13.41 -27.57 15.64
CA ARG A 83 12.11 -27.47 14.98
C ARG A 83 12.16 -26.41 13.87
N PRO A 84 11.46 -26.57 12.73
CA PRO A 84 11.48 -25.60 11.63
C PRO A 84 10.77 -24.27 11.92
N ALA A 85 10.40 -23.98 13.17
CA ALA A 85 9.47 -22.91 13.53
C ALA A 85 10.13 -21.57 13.86
N GLU A 86 11.46 -21.50 14.01
CA GLU A 86 12.13 -20.31 14.57
C GLU A 86 13.02 -19.54 13.60
N ARG A 87 13.05 -19.91 12.31
CA ARG A 87 13.71 -19.08 11.27
C ARG A 87 12.85 -17.88 10.81
N ALA A 88 11.75 -17.60 11.50
CA ALA A 88 10.81 -16.53 11.16
C ALA A 88 11.07 -15.18 11.84
N LEU A 89 12.17 -15.02 12.60
CA LEU A 89 12.37 -13.86 13.48
C LEU A 89 13.33 -12.79 12.95
N THR A 90 13.95 -12.98 11.78
CA THR A 90 14.85 -11.96 11.22
C THR A 90 14.17 -11.24 10.05
N PRO A 91 14.01 -9.91 10.12
CA PRO A 91 13.56 -9.10 8.98
C PRO A 91 14.41 -9.38 7.74
N PRO A 92 13.84 -9.34 6.53
CA PRO A 92 14.59 -9.50 5.30
C PRO A 92 15.54 -8.32 5.11
N THR A 93 16.82 -8.60 4.84
CA THR A 93 17.88 -7.59 4.68
C THR A 93 18.32 -7.39 3.23
N GLU A 94 18.08 -8.37 2.37
CA GLU A 94 18.47 -8.33 0.95
C GLU A 94 17.27 -8.00 0.07
N LEU A 95 17.46 -7.11 -0.92
CA LEU A 95 16.42 -6.71 -1.88
C LEU A 95 15.82 -7.89 -2.67
N ASP A 96 16.61 -8.94 -2.88
CA ASP A 96 16.20 -10.16 -3.60
C ASP A 96 15.49 -11.19 -2.68
N ASP A 97 15.21 -10.85 -1.42
CA ASP A 97 14.48 -11.71 -0.48
C ASP A 97 13.04 -11.93 -0.97
N PRO A 98 12.58 -13.19 -1.13
CA PRO A 98 11.24 -13.48 -1.63
C PRO A 98 10.11 -12.89 -0.78
N ARG A 99 10.36 -12.59 0.50
CA ARG A 99 9.40 -11.94 1.40
C ARG A 99 9.16 -10.48 1.02
N ILE A 100 10.24 -9.74 0.70
CA ILE A 100 10.15 -8.36 0.22
C ILE A 100 9.46 -8.34 -1.14
N ILE A 101 9.83 -9.27 -2.03
CA ILE A 101 9.20 -9.39 -3.36
C ILE A 101 7.70 -9.66 -3.22
N TYR A 102 7.29 -10.56 -2.31
CA TYR A 102 5.88 -10.82 -2.04
C TYR A 102 5.15 -9.59 -1.49
N ALA A 103 5.73 -8.89 -0.50
CA ALA A 103 5.15 -7.67 0.05
C ALA A 103 4.98 -6.58 -1.02
N PHE A 104 5.97 -6.40 -1.90
CA PHE A 104 5.88 -5.47 -3.02
C PHE A 104 4.81 -5.87 -4.03
N ALA A 105 4.72 -7.15 -4.39
CA ALA A 105 3.69 -7.66 -5.29
C ALA A 105 2.28 -7.47 -4.70
N ALA A 106 2.10 -7.76 -3.41
CA ALA A 106 0.86 -7.54 -2.69
C ALA A 106 0.43 -6.06 -2.68
N GLN A 107 1.38 -5.14 -2.46
CA GLN A 107 1.13 -3.69 -2.56
C GLN A 107 0.73 -3.29 -3.98
N ALA A 108 1.43 -3.78 -5.00
CA ALA A 108 1.15 -3.45 -6.40
C ALA A 108 -0.24 -3.94 -6.85
N VAL A 109 -0.60 -5.18 -6.48
CA VAL A 109 -1.94 -5.74 -6.71
C VAL A 109 -2.99 -4.89 -5.98
N GLY A 110 -2.74 -4.55 -4.72
CA GLY A 110 -3.65 -3.73 -3.93
C GLY A 110 -3.88 -2.35 -4.54
N GLN A 111 -2.82 -1.71 -5.02
CA GLN A 111 -2.90 -0.41 -5.69
C GLN A 111 -3.73 -0.49 -6.98
N SER A 112 -3.54 -1.54 -7.78
CA SER A 112 -4.32 -1.75 -9.01
C SER A 112 -5.80 -1.95 -8.70
N LEU A 113 -6.12 -2.75 -7.67
CA LEU A 113 -7.50 -2.98 -7.23
C LEU A 113 -8.14 -1.70 -6.68
N ALA A 114 -7.38 -0.89 -5.95
CA ALA A 114 -7.85 0.40 -5.45
C ALA A 114 -8.15 1.38 -6.58
N TRP A 115 -7.37 1.40 -7.66
CA TRP A 115 -7.68 2.19 -8.85
C TRP A 115 -8.97 1.75 -9.55
N GLU A 116 -9.32 0.47 -9.45
CA GLU A 116 -10.59 -0.07 -9.95
C GLU A 116 -11.74 0.10 -8.93
N GLY A 117 -11.51 0.80 -7.81
CA GLY A 117 -12.50 1.01 -6.75
C GLY A 117 -12.76 -0.22 -5.88
N SER A 118 -12.04 -1.32 -6.08
CA SER A 118 -12.19 -2.57 -5.32
C SER A 118 -11.40 -2.52 -4.00
N TYR A 119 -11.77 -1.60 -3.11
CA TYR A 119 -11.04 -1.34 -1.87
C TYR A 119 -11.00 -2.52 -0.89
N LYS A 120 -12.06 -3.33 -0.85
CA LYS A 120 -12.09 -4.55 -0.05
C LYS A 120 -11.03 -5.55 -0.50
N ALA A 121 -10.88 -5.73 -1.82
CA ALA A 121 -9.86 -6.61 -2.39
C ALA A 121 -8.46 -5.99 -2.26
N ALA A 122 -8.34 -4.67 -2.42
CA ALA A 122 -7.09 -3.95 -2.21
C ALA A 122 -6.57 -4.12 -0.78
N ALA A 123 -7.42 -3.90 0.23
CA ALA A 123 -7.07 -4.13 1.62
C ALA A 123 -6.73 -5.61 1.90
N ALA A 124 -7.45 -6.54 1.27
CA ALA A 124 -7.18 -7.97 1.42
C ALA A 124 -5.82 -8.39 0.85
N SER A 125 -5.33 -7.75 -0.21
CA SER A 125 -4.03 -8.12 -0.81
C SER A 125 -2.86 -7.91 0.16
N LEU A 126 -2.95 -6.94 1.07
CA LEU A 126 -1.95 -6.64 2.08
C LEU A 126 -2.23 -7.22 3.46
N ARG A 127 -3.47 -7.63 3.73
CA ARG A 127 -3.92 -8.05 5.08
C ARG A 127 -3.05 -9.15 5.68
N ASP A 128 -2.64 -10.10 4.84
CA ASP A 128 -1.89 -11.29 5.28
C ASP A 128 -0.36 -11.12 5.13
N VAL A 129 0.11 -9.97 4.66
CA VAL A 129 1.55 -9.68 4.55
C VAL A 129 2.08 -9.35 5.95
N PRO A 130 3.00 -10.15 6.51
CA PRO A 130 3.61 -9.83 7.79
C PRO A 130 4.37 -8.50 7.69
N ARG A 131 4.16 -7.61 8.67
CA ARG A 131 4.72 -6.25 8.66
C ARG A 131 6.25 -6.23 8.56
N ASP A 132 6.90 -7.21 9.18
CA ASP A 132 8.35 -7.35 9.16
C ASP A 132 8.91 -7.76 7.80
N TRP A 133 8.05 -8.20 6.86
CA TRP A 133 8.46 -8.45 5.47
C TRP A 133 8.50 -7.16 4.65
N ILE A 134 7.83 -6.11 5.12
CA ILE A 134 7.81 -4.80 4.48
C ILE A 134 9.07 -4.03 4.91
N PRO A 135 9.90 -3.56 3.97
CA PRO A 135 11.10 -2.80 4.31
C PRO A 135 10.77 -1.58 5.18
N PRO A 136 11.55 -1.31 6.24
CA PRO A 136 11.26 -0.20 7.16
C PRO A 136 11.03 1.14 6.48
N GLN A 137 11.77 1.42 5.40
CA GLN A 137 11.73 2.69 4.68
C GLN A 137 10.39 2.96 3.97
N VAL A 138 9.65 1.91 3.61
CA VAL A 138 8.36 2.03 2.89
C VAL A 138 7.18 1.55 3.72
N ARG A 139 7.43 0.99 4.91
CA ARG A 139 6.39 0.40 5.76
C ARG A 139 5.29 1.39 6.09
N VAL A 140 5.64 2.60 6.51
CA VAL A 140 4.66 3.63 6.89
C VAL A 140 3.77 4.03 5.72
N LEU A 141 4.31 4.10 4.49
CA LEU A 141 3.54 4.37 3.28
C LEU A 141 2.56 3.22 2.97
N VAL A 142 3.03 1.97 3.07
CA VAL A 142 2.19 0.79 2.87
C VAL A 142 1.06 0.75 3.91
N MET A 143 1.35 1.07 5.17
CA MET A 143 0.32 1.15 6.22
C MET A 143 -0.66 2.30 5.99
N SER A 144 -0.20 3.46 5.48
CA SER A 144 -1.11 4.56 5.13
C SER A 144 -2.07 4.20 3.99
N ASN A 145 -1.58 3.47 2.98
CA ASN A 145 -2.41 2.99 1.89
C ASN A 145 -3.42 1.95 2.38
N LEU A 146 -2.97 0.99 3.20
CA LEU A 146 -3.84 -0.03 3.78
C LEU A 146 -4.94 0.61 4.65
N ALA A 147 -4.61 1.58 5.50
CA ALA A 147 -5.59 2.28 6.32
C ALA A 147 -6.65 2.97 5.46
N GLN A 148 -6.23 3.66 4.39
CA GLN A 148 -7.16 4.28 3.45
C GLN A 148 -8.07 3.25 2.78
N TRP A 149 -7.51 2.15 2.25
CA TRP A 149 -8.32 1.12 1.58
C TRP A 149 -9.30 0.46 2.55
N GLN A 150 -8.91 0.26 3.80
CA GLN A 150 -9.81 -0.24 4.84
C GLN A 150 -10.94 0.74 5.11
N LEU A 151 -10.67 2.05 5.22
CA LEU A 151 -11.72 3.06 5.35
C LEU A 151 -12.67 3.05 4.15
N CYS A 152 -12.14 3.09 2.92
CA CYS A 152 -12.96 3.04 1.70
C CYS A 152 -13.73 1.72 1.54
N ALA A 153 -13.29 0.64 2.21
CA ALA A 153 -14.02 -0.62 2.30
C ALA A 153 -15.04 -0.67 3.47
N GLY A 154 -15.12 0.38 4.29
CA GLY A 154 -15.97 0.46 5.49
C GLY A 154 -15.42 -0.26 6.72
N ASP A 155 -14.17 -0.73 6.70
CA ASP A 155 -13.51 -1.44 7.79
C ASP A 155 -12.76 -0.48 8.74
N ILE A 156 -13.53 0.35 9.46
CA ILE A 156 -13.01 1.39 10.36
C ILE A 156 -12.15 0.77 11.47
N GLU A 157 -12.56 -0.38 12.00
CA GLU A 157 -11.86 -1.05 13.10
C GLU A 157 -10.49 -1.57 12.69
N SER A 158 -10.35 -2.13 11.49
CA SER A 158 -9.02 -2.50 10.98
C SER A 158 -8.15 -1.27 10.74
N ALA A 159 -8.72 -0.19 10.20
CA ALA A 159 -7.98 1.06 9.99
C ALA A 159 -7.50 1.67 11.32
N ARG A 160 -8.35 1.63 12.36
CA ARG A 160 -8.01 2.07 13.73
C ARG A 160 -6.79 1.35 14.30
N ARG A 161 -6.69 0.04 14.09
CA ARG A 161 -5.55 -0.78 14.54
C ARG A 161 -4.22 -0.40 13.90
N LEU A 162 -4.22 0.39 12.82
CA LEU A 162 -3.01 0.88 12.17
C LEU A 162 -2.51 2.21 12.73
N LEU A 163 -3.26 2.90 13.59
CA LEU A 163 -2.83 4.19 14.17
C LEU A 163 -1.42 4.19 14.79
N PRO A 164 -0.97 3.14 15.50
CA PRO A 164 0.41 3.07 16.01
C PRO A 164 1.48 3.00 14.91
N ASP A 165 1.11 2.52 13.72
CA ASP A 165 2.01 2.42 12.56
C ASP A 165 2.01 3.68 11.69
N LEU A 166 0.99 4.54 11.83
CA LEU A 166 0.85 5.81 11.11
C LEU A 166 1.58 6.94 11.84
N ASP A 167 2.88 6.77 12.01
CA ASP A 167 3.77 7.73 12.66
C ASP A 167 4.49 8.61 11.62
N GLU A 168 4.16 9.90 11.61
CA GLU A 168 4.73 10.87 10.68
C GLU A 168 6.23 11.11 10.91
N GLU A 169 6.71 11.06 12.15
CA GLU A 169 8.11 11.35 12.49
C GLU A 169 9.03 10.28 11.89
N ARG A 170 8.53 9.05 11.81
CA ARG A 170 9.22 7.89 11.20
C ARG A 170 9.11 7.85 9.68
N ALA A 171 8.31 8.74 9.08
CA ALA A 171 8.09 8.77 7.66
C ALA A 171 9.11 9.68 6.93
N PRO A 172 9.63 9.24 5.77
CA PRO A 172 10.38 10.12 4.87
C PRO A 172 9.56 11.37 4.52
N ALA A 173 10.22 12.52 4.41
CA ALA A 173 9.54 13.81 4.20
C ALA A 173 8.53 13.80 3.04
N SER A 174 8.85 13.11 1.95
CA SER A 174 8.00 13.01 0.76
C SER A 174 6.69 12.25 0.99
N VAL A 175 6.59 11.40 2.02
CA VAL A 175 5.38 10.61 2.31
C VAL A 175 4.66 11.07 3.57
N ARG A 176 5.25 11.96 4.37
CA ARG A 176 4.62 12.52 5.58
C ARG A 176 3.19 13.00 5.37
N PRO A 177 2.85 13.72 4.30
CA PRO A 177 1.48 14.19 4.15
C PRO A 177 0.47 13.07 3.87
N LEU A 178 0.88 12.00 3.18
CA LEU A 178 0.02 10.82 3.00
C LEU A 178 -0.25 10.13 4.34
N VAL A 179 0.78 9.99 5.16
CA VAL A 179 0.68 9.39 6.50
C VAL A 179 -0.20 10.25 7.41
N ARG A 180 0.03 11.57 7.41
CA ARG A 180 -0.75 12.54 8.17
C ARG A 180 -2.23 12.51 7.78
N GLY A 181 -2.53 12.55 6.48
CA GLY A 181 -3.90 12.46 5.96
C GLY A 181 -4.58 11.15 6.33
N ALA A 182 -3.88 10.01 6.20
CA ALA A 182 -4.42 8.71 6.60
C ALA A 182 -4.70 8.65 8.12
N ARG A 183 -3.76 9.14 8.95
CA ARG A 183 -3.93 9.18 10.41
C ARG A 183 -5.13 10.04 10.79
N ALA A 184 -5.21 11.28 10.29
CA ALA A 184 -6.33 12.18 10.55
C ALA A 184 -7.67 11.59 10.08
N ALA A 185 -7.68 10.93 8.91
CA ALA A 185 -8.87 10.28 8.39
C ALA A 185 -9.39 9.17 9.32
N VAL A 186 -8.49 8.38 9.92
CA VAL A 186 -8.85 7.35 10.91
C VAL A 186 -9.32 7.99 12.22
N LEU A 187 -8.61 9.01 12.73
CA LEU A 187 -8.94 9.68 13.99
C LEU A 187 -10.36 10.27 13.96
N VAL A 188 -10.71 11.04 12.93
CA VAL A 188 -12.05 11.67 12.86
C VAL A 188 -13.18 10.63 12.79
N ARG A 189 -12.94 9.49 12.15
CA ARG A 189 -13.92 8.40 12.00
C ARG A 189 -14.02 7.53 13.25
N THR A 190 -13.07 7.65 14.15
CA THR A 190 -13.05 6.96 15.45
C THR A 190 -13.39 7.88 16.62
N GLY A 191 -13.79 9.13 16.33
CA GLY A 191 -14.29 10.11 17.30
C GLY A 191 -13.26 11.13 17.80
N ASP A 192 -11.99 11.02 17.41
CA ASP A 192 -10.96 11.99 17.78
C ASP A 192 -10.90 13.14 16.76
N VAL A 193 -11.84 14.07 16.91
CA VAL A 193 -12.00 15.23 16.03
C VAL A 193 -10.85 16.23 16.21
N GLU A 194 -10.51 16.56 17.45
CA GLU A 194 -9.44 17.51 17.77
C GLU A 194 -8.08 16.99 17.31
N GLY A 195 -7.78 15.70 17.56
CA GLY A 195 -6.57 15.05 17.10
C GLY A 195 -6.46 15.07 15.58
N ALA A 196 -7.56 14.81 14.85
CA ALA A 196 -7.58 14.93 13.39
C ALA A 196 -7.27 16.36 12.91
N LEU A 197 -7.95 17.37 13.46
CA LEU A 197 -7.76 18.77 13.07
C LEU A 197 -6.38 19.32 13.42
N SER A 198 -5.77 18.86 14.52
CA SER A 198 -4.39 19.24 14.88
C SER A 198 -3.38 18.91 13.78
N LEU A 199 -3.66 17.85 13.01
CA LEU A 199 -2.83 17.36 11.91
C LEU A 199 -3.11 18.09 10.59
N ILE A 200 -4.39 18.30 10.23
CA ILE A 200 -4.77 18.78 8.88
C ILE A 200 -5.27 20.23 8.83
N GLY A 201 -5.37 20.90 9.98
CA GLY A 201 -5.86 22.26 10.09
C GLY A 201 -7.39 22.35 10.04
N LEU A 202 -7.92 23.41 10.65
CA LEU A 202 -9.34 23.74 10.63
C LEU A 202 -9.72 24.40 9.30
N ARG A 203 -8.77 25.05 8.62
CA ARG A 203 -8.99 25.79 7.36
C ARG A 203 -7.89 25.53 6.34
N ASP A 204 -8.18 25.80 5.08
CA ASP A 204 -7.21 25.75 3.99
C ASP A 204 -5.99 26.64 4.32
N GLY A 205 -4.79 26.09 4.13
CA GLY A 205 -3.51 26.81 4.31
C GLY A 205 -2.98 26.86 5.75
N GLU A 206 -3.74 26.46 6.77
CA GLU A 206 -3.25 26.41 8.17
C GLU A 206 -2.21 25.31 8.39
N ARG A 207 -2.40 24.20 7.69
CA ARG A 207 -1.42 23.12 7.53
C ARG A 207 -1.25 22.96 6.03
N GLU A 208 0.00 22.93 5.56
CA GLU A 208 0.29 22.70 4.13
C GLU A 208 -0.62 21.59 3.60
N GLU A 209 -1.36 21.90 2.53
CA GLU A 209 -2.24 20.97 1.82
C GLU A 209 -1.55 20.51 0.54
N PRO A 210 -0.81 19.39 0.58
CA PRO A 210 -0.15 18.91 -0.61
C PRO A 210 -1.19 18.49 -1.63
N THR A 211 -0.96 18.88 -2.88
CA THR A 211 -1.85 18.64 -4.02
C THR A 211 -2.23 17.16 -4.14
N GLU A 212 -1.32 16.24 -3.81
CA GLU A 212 -1.47 14.79 -3.93
C GLU A 212 -2.53 14.21 -2.98
N VAL A 213 -2.79 14.86 -1.84
CA VAL A 213 -3.73 14.37 -0.80
C VAL A 213 -4.76 15.40 -0.38
N ARG A 214 -4.83 16.53 -1.08
CA ARG A 214 -5.73 17.66 -0.79
C ARG A 214 -7.17 17.20 -0.57
N GLN A 215 -7.70 16.36 -1.45
CA GLN A 215 -9.10 15.90 -1.34
C GLN A 215 -9.33 15.06 -0.08
N ARG A 216 -8.34 14.27 0.33
CA ARG A 216 -8.42 13.49 1.58
C ARG A 216 -8.45 14.40 2.81
N TYR A 217 -7.68 15.49 2.79
CA TYR A 217 -7.69 16.49 3.85
C TYR A 217 -9.05 17.17 3.94
N ARG A 218 -9.58 17.65 2.80
CA ARG A 218 -10.89 18.31 2.74
C ARG A 218 -12.04 17.41 3.19
N ILE A 219 -12.09 16.16 2.73
CA ILE A 219 -13.10 15.19 3.20
C ILE A 219 -12.97 14.95 4.70
N THR A 220 -11.75 14.75 5.19
CA THR A 220 -11.49 14.53 6.63
C THR A 220 -11.89 15.74 7.46
N ARG A 221 -11.59 16.95 6.98
CA ARG A 221 -12.01 18.21 7.60
C ARG A 221 -13.52 18.37 7.58
N ALA A 222 -14.20 18.01 6.49
CA ALA A 222 -15.65 18.04 6.44
C ALA A 222 -16.28 17.13 7.52
N HIS A 223 -15.75 15.92 7.74
CA HIS A 223 -16.18 15.08 8.86
C HIS A 223 -15.94 15.75 10.22
N ALA A 224 -14.80 16.39 10.40
CA ALA A 224 -14.47 17.08 11.65
C ALA A 224 -15.39 18.28 11.91
N LEU A 225 -15.58 19.15 10.91
CA LEU A 225 -16.47 20.31 10.96
C LEU A 225 -17.92 19.88 11.21
N THR A 226 -18.38 18.80 10.58
CA THR A 226 -19.73 18.27 10.87
C THR A 226 -19.84 17.82 12.32
N ALA A 227 -18.81 17.16 12.88
CA ALA A 227 -18.80 16.74 14.27
C ALA A 227 -18.77 17.92 15.26
N LEU A 228 -18.18 19.05 14.86
CA LEU A 228 -18.18 20.31 15.62
C LEU A 228 -19.49 21.10 15.49
N GLY A 229 -20.46 20.63 14.71
CA GLY A 229 -21.72 21.34 14.49
C GLY A 229 -21.63 22.47 13.46
N GLU A 230 -20.65 22.41 12.55
CA GLU A 230 -20.47 23.37 11.45
C GLU A 230 -20.83 22.77 10.07
N PRO A 231 -22.11 22.38 9.81
CA PRO A 231 -22.48 21.67 8.60
C PRO A 231 -22.32 22.52 7.32
N ALA A 232 -22.49 23.85 7.41
CA ALA A 232 -22.30 24.74 6.26
C ALA A 232 -20.83 24.78 5.81
N ALA A 233 -19.90 24.84 6.77
CA ALA A 233 -18.47 24.79 6.48
C ALA A 233 -18.06 23.41 5.94
N ALA A 234 -18.57 22.33 6.55
CA ALA A 234 -18.35 20.97 6.05
C ALA A 234 -18.83 20.80 4.60
N ARG A 235 -20.03 21.29 4.27
CA ARG A 235 -20.56 21.24 2.90
C ARG A 235 -19.71 22.04 1.92
N ALA A 236 -19.18 23.20 2.34
CA ALA A 236 -18.27 23.98 1.51
C ALA A 236 -16.97 23.21 1.20
N GLU A 237 -16.39 22.51 2.18
CA GLU A 237 -15.22 21.64 1.96
C GLU A 237 -15.52 20.50 0.98
N LEU A 238 -16.67 19.84 1.12
CA LEU A 238 -17.07 18.76 0.21
C LEU A 238 -17.37 19.28 -1.21
N ARG A 239 -18.00 20.45 -1.35
CA ARG A 239 -18.25 21.08 -2.67
C ARG A 239 -16.92 21.30 -3.40
N ARG A 240 -15.89 21.82 -2.73
CA ARG A 240 -14.57 21.99 -3.36
C ARG A 240 -13.97 20.67 -3.86
N VAL A 241 -14.26 19.54 -3.19
CA VAL A 241 -13.83 18.22 -3.69
C VAL A 241 -14.56 17.87 -4.98
N VAL A 242 -15.88 18.07 -5.02
CA VAL A 242 -16.69 17.84 -6.22
C VAL A 242 -16.24 18.73 -7.37
N ASP A 243 -16.02 20.02 -7.11
CA ASP A 243 -15.58 20.99 -8.12
C ASP A 243 -14.19 20.61 -8.69
N ASP A 244 -13.29 20.08 -7.85
CA ASP A 244 -11.92 19.74 -8.25
C ASP A 244 -11.81 18.38 -8.97
N VAL A 245 -12.51 17.34 -8.49
CA VAL A 245 -12.31 15.94 -8.93
C VAL A 245 -13.61 15.16 -9.18
N GLY A 246 -14.77 15.77 -8.99
CA GLY A 246 -16.09 15.15 -9.18
C GLY A 246 -16.59 14.32 -8.00
N VAL A 247 -17.84 13.87 -8.11
CA VAL A 247 -18.56 13.10 -7.08
C VAL A 247 -17.96 11.72 -6.80
N ASP A 248 -17.22 11.15 -7.76
CA ASP A 248 -16.59 9.84 -7.63
C ASP A 248 -15.66 9.75 -6.42
N GLU A 249 -14.95 10.84 -6.09
CA GLU A 249 -14.11 10.86 -4.90
C GLU A 249 -14.96 10.72 -3.62
N LEU A 250 -16.11 11.41 -3.52
CA LEU A 250 -17.00 11.28 -2.38
C LEU A 250 -17.57 9.86 -2.27
N CYS A 251 -18.00 9.26 -3.39
CA CYS A 251 -18.52 7.90 -3.46
C CYS A 251 -17.56 6.87 -2.82
N ARG A 252 -16.24 7.02 -3.02
CA ARG A 252 -15.22 6.13 -2.44
C ARG A 252 -15.19 6.15 -0.92
N TRP A 253 -15.59 7.25 -0.30
CA TRP A 253 -15.52 7.44 1.15
C TRP A 253 -16.85 7.16 1.87
N ILE A 254 -17.97 7.06 1.15
CA ILE A 254 -19.29 6.73 1.72
C ILE A 254 -19.28 5.46 2.61
N PRO A 255 -18.61 4.34 2.23
CA PRO A 255 -18.58 3.15 3.06
C PRO A 255 -17.91 3.36 4.43
N ALA A 256 -16.97 4.30 4.52
CA ALA A 256 -16.28 4.66 5.77
C ALA A 256 -17.22 5.34 6.78
N GLY A 257 -18.40 5.78 6.35
CA GLY A 257 -19.36 6.49 7.18
C GLY A 257 -18.80 7.78 7.78
N GLY A 258 -19.19 8.04 9.03
CA GLY A 258 -18.75 9.22 9.78
C GLY A 258 -19.69 10.44 9.66
N PRO A 259 -19.36 11.54 10.36
CA PRO A 259 -20.29 12.65 10.58
C PRO A 259 -20.82 13.31 9.30
N ALA A 260 -19.94 13.62 8.34
CA ALA A 260 -20.31 14.26 7.08
C ALA A 260 -21.00 13.34 6.04
N ARG A 261 -21.26 12.06 6.34
CA ARG A 261 -21.80 11.09 5.37
C ARG A 261 -23.10 11.58 4.71
N ALA A 262 -24.01 12.18 5.49
CA ALA A 262 -25.28 12.67 4.97
C ALA A 262 -25.08 13.79 3.94
N ALA A 263 -24.21 14.76 4.24
CA ALA A 263 -23.88 15.86 3.32
C ALA A 263 -23.17 15.37 2.05
N MET A 264 -22.35 14.32 2.15
CA MET A 264 -21.74 13.69 0.97
C MET A 264 -22.80 13.08 0.05
N ILE A 265 -23.80 12.37 0.60
CA ILE A 265 -24.89 11.78 -0.20
C ILE A 265 -25.71 12.87 -0.87
N GLU A 266 -26.07 13.93 -0.14
CA GLU A 266 -26.79 15.07 -0.69
C GLU A 266 -26.05 15.68 -1.89
N LEU A 267 -24.75 15.92 -1.77
CA LEU A 267 -23.95 16.46 -2.88
C LEU A 267 -23.80 15.49 -4.06
N ILE A 268 -23.74 14.18 -3.81
CA ILE A 268 -23.71 13.18 -4.88
C ILE A 268 -25.04 13.17 -5.65
N ASP A 269 -26.16 13.32 -4.95
CA ASP A 269 -27.50 13.36 -5.55
C ASP A 269 -27.77 14.67 -6.32
N GLU A 270 -27.08 15.76 -5.98
CA GLU A 270 -27.14 17.06 -6.68
C GLU A 270 -26.43 17.07 -8.05
N GLY A 271 -25.46 16.17 -8.26
CA GLY A 271 -24.64 16.09 -9.48
C GLY A 271 -23.48 17.07 -9.53
#